data_AF-A0AA38CQ76-F1
#
_entry.id   AF-A0AA38CQ76-F1
#
_cell.length_a   1.000
_cell.length_b   1.000
_cell.length_c   1.000
_cell.angle_alpha   90.00
_cell.angle_beta   90.00
_cell.angle_gamma   90.00
#
_symmetry.space_group_name_H-M   'P 1'
#
loop_
_entity.id
_entity.type
_entity.pdbx_description
1 polymer ?
#
loop_
_entity_poly.entity_id
_entity_poly.type
_entity_poly.pdbx_seq_one_letter_code
_entity_poly.pdbx_strand_id
1 'polypeptide(L)' 'MICVDYRELNVTCVIDPFPTPFTKEILKGVAGHEIYSFTDGFFRYHQVWIAKEDQEKMNFTNEW' A
#
# COMPACT_ATOMS: atom_id res chain seq x y z
N MET A 1 -2.45 -3.23 17.34
CA MET A 1 -1.93 -2.65 16.08
C MET A 1 -0.83 -1.67 16.47
N ILE A 2 0.39 -1.89 15.99
CA ILE A 2 1.53 -0.99 16.24
C ILE A 2 1.54 0.01 15.09
N CYS A 3 1.57 1.31 15.40
CA CYS A 3 1.75 2.35 14.41
C CYS A 3 3.22 2.77 14.43
N VAL A 4 3.93 2.56 13.31
CA VAL A 4 5.32 2.97 13.16
C VAL A 4 5.35 4.32 12.46
N ASP A 5 6.07 5.28 13.02
CA ASP A 5 6.19 6.63 12.47
C ASP A 5 7.27 6.69 11.38
N TYR A 6 6.84 6.55 10.12
CA TYR A 6 7.72 6.63 8.94
C TYR A 6 7.82 8.03 8.32
N ARG A 7 7.38 9.10 9.01
CA ARG A 7 7.34 10.45 8.40
C ARG A 7 8.68 10.91 7.87
N GLU A 8 9.76 10.73 8.64
CA GLU A 8 11.11 11.11 8.22
C GLU A 8 11.61 10.23 7.07
N LEU A 9 11.37 8.92 7.14
CA LEU A 9 11.74 7.97 6.09
C LEU A 9 11.06 8.34 4.75
N ASN A 10 9.75 8.61 4.80
CA ASN A 10 8.94 8.93 3.62
C ASN A 10 9.40 10.19 2.88
N VAL A 11 10.05 11.14 3.55
CA VAL A 11 10.61 12.35 2.91
C VAL A 11 11.81 11.99 2.01
N THR A 12 12.53 10.93 2.34
CA THR A 12 13.71 10.47 1.57
C THR A 12 13.36 9.44 0.49
N CYS A 13 12.16 8.85 0.55
CA CYS A 13 11.67 7.88 -0.41
C CYS A 13 11.33 8.52 -1.76
N VAL A 14 11.67 7.82 -2.84
CA VAL A 14 11.21 8.18 -4.19
C VAL A 14 9.71 7.93 -4.29
N ILE A 15 8.97 8.89 -4.83
CA ILE A 15 7.53 8.79 -5.04
C ILE A 15 7.25 7.71 -6.10
N ASP A 16 6.31 6.81 -5.80
CA ASP A 16 5.86 5.77 -6.72
C ASP A 16 5.28 6.39 -8.01
N PRO A 17 5.81 6.06 -9.21
CA PRO A 17 5.30 6.59 -10.46
C PRO A 17 3.95 5.99 -10.87
N PHE A 18 3.49 4.91 -10.21
CA PHE A 18 2.20 4.32 -10.51
C PHE A 18 1.08 5.06 -9.77
N PRO A 19 0.23 5.81 -10.48
CA PRO A 19 -0.92 6.42 -9.83
C PRO A 19 -1.82 5.31 -9.30
N THR A 20 -2.38 5.50 -8.10
CA THR A 20 -3.46 4.64 -7.61
C THR A 20 -4.53 4.58 -8.69
N PRO A 21 -4.97 3.39 -9.13
CA PRO A 21 -5.90 3.29 -10.24
C PRO A 21 -7.12 4.15 -9.95
N PHE A 22 -7.40 5.07 -10.87
CA PHE A 22 -8.40 6.09 -10.64
C PHE A 22 -9.76 5.42 -10.53
N THR A 23 -10.48 5.66 -9.44
CA THR A 23 -11.74 4.98 -9.12
C THR A 23 -12.73 5.03 -10.29
N LYS A 24 -12.73 6.10 -11.10
CA LYS A 24 -13.62 6.22 -12.26
C LYS A 24 -13.34 5.19 -13.38
N GLU A 25 -12.10 4.77 -13.58
CA GLU A 25 -11.76 3.77 -14.60
C GLU A 25 -12.25 2.38 -14.19
N ILE A 26 -12.02 2.02 -12.93
CA ILE A 26 -12.54 0.79 -12.33
C ILE A 26 -14.08 0.80 -12.40
N LEU A 27 -14.71 1.91 -12.01
CA LEU A 27 -16.17 2.06 -12.04
C LEU A 27 -16.75 1.91 -13.46
N LYS A 28 -16.09 2.45 -14.49
CA LYS A 28 -16.51 2.25 -15.88
C LYS A 28 -16.38 0.79 -16.32
N GLY A 29 -15.33 0.09 -15.88
CA GLY A 29 -15.11 -1.31 -16.21
C GLY A 29 -16.12 -2.26 -15.59
N VAL A 30 -16.66 -1.91 -14.41
CA VAL A 30 -17.66 -2.73 -13.71
C VAL A 30 -19.10 -2.27 -13.96
N ALA A 31 -19.33 -1.09 -14.53
CA ALA A 31 -20.66 -0.58 -14.82
C ALA A 31 -21.48 -1.55 -15.70
N GLY A 32 -22.76 -1.76 -15.34
CA GLY A 32 -23.68 -2.61 -16.11
C GLY A 32 -23.65 -4.09 -15.73
N HIS A 33 -22.82 -4.51 -14.78
CA HIS A 33 -22.89 -5.86 -14.22
C HIS A 33 -24.01 -5.94 -13.17
N GLU A 34 -24.74 -7.05 -13.12
CA GLU A 34 -25.82 -7.28 -12.15
C GLU A 34 -25.29 -7.73 -10.78
N ILE A 35 -24.08 -8.31 -10.74
CA ILE A 35 -23.46 -8.86 -9.54
C ILE A 35 -22.02 -8.32 -9.43
N TYR A 36 -21.67 -7.88 -8.22
CA TYR A 36 -20.34 -7.40 -7.88
C TYR A 36 -19.81 -8.22 -6.70
N SER A 37 -18.54 -8.61 -6.77
CA SER A 37 -17.79 -9.13 -5.61
C SER A 37 -16.68 -8.15 -5.26
N PHE A 38 -16.54 -7.87 -3.97
CA PHE A 38 -15.48 -7.03 -3.43
C PHE A 38 -14.60 -7.88 -2.53
N THR A 39 -13.28 -7.78 -2.71
CA THR A 39 -12.31 -8.36 -1.79
C THR A 39 -11.78 -7.26 -0.89
N ASP A 40 -11.76 -7.51 0.43
CA ASP A 40 -11.09 -6.58 1.32
C ASP A 40 -9.58 -6.64 1.08
N GLY A 41 -8.97 -5.46 0.98
CA GLY A 41 -7.53 -5.31 0.80
C GLY A 41 -6.82 -5.01 2.11
N PHE A 42 -7.41 -5.32 3.27
CA PHE A 42 -7.00 -4.75 4.55
C PHE A 42 -5.54 -5.07 4.90
N PHE A 43 -5.04 -6.23 4.49
CA PHE A 43 -3.66 -6.65 4.72
C PHE A 43 -2.80 -6.67 3.45
N ARG A 44 -3.24 -6.05 2.36
CA ARG A 44 -2.58 -6.13 1.05
C ARG A 44 -1.14 -5.62 1.08
N TYR A 45 -0.85 -4.60 1.89
CA TYR A 45 0.50 -4.06 2.04
C TYR A 45 1.48 -5.02 2.75
N HIS A 46 0.98 -5.94 3.59
CA HIS A 46 1.82 -6.95 4.27
C HIS A 46 2.19 -8.14 3.38
N GLN A 47 1.53 -8.29 2.22
CA GLN A 47 1.76 -9.41 1.31
C GLN A 47 2.83 -9.09 0.25
N VAL A 48 3.21 -7.82 0.14
CA VAL A 48 4.26 -7.37 -0.80
C VAL A 48 5.61 -7.44 -0.08
N TRP A 49 6.56 -8.14 -0.68
CA TRP A 49 7.90 -8.27 -0.14
C TRP A 49 8.70 -6.99 -0.33
N ILE A 50 9.43 -6.60 0.72
CA ILE A 50 10.42 -5.53 0.65
C ILE A 50 11.67 -6.06 -0.06
N ALA A 51 12.24 -5.26 -0.97
CA ALA A 51 13.50 -5.57 -1.61
C ALA A 51 14.59 -5.78 -0.56
N LYS A 52 15.48 -6.75 -0.76
CA LYS A 52 16.47 -7.15 0.25
C LYS A 52 17.36 -5.99 0.67
N GLU A 53 17.65 -5.10 -0.27
CA GLU A 53 18.49 -3.91 -0.09
C GLU A 53 17.81 -2.81 0.75
N ASP A 54 16.49 -2.85 0.86
CA ASP A 54 15.68 -1.86 1.57
C ASP A 54 15.17 -2.36 2.93
N GLN A 55 15.38 -3.63 3.26
CA GLN A 55 14.92 -4.21 4.54
C GLN A 55 15.49 -3.46 5.75
N GLU A 56 16.77 -3.07 5.71
CA GLU A 56 17.41 -2.35 6.82
C GLU A 56 16.82 -0.94 7.04
N LYS A 57 16.31 -0.31 5.98
CA LYS A 57 15.69 1.03 6.04
C LYS A 57 14.30 1.00 6.68
N MET A 58 13.68 -0.17 6.74
CA MET A 58 12.35 -0.39 7.34
C MET A 58 12.43 -0.85 8.80
N ASN A 59 13.64 -0.89 9.38
CA ASN A 59 13.81 -1.22 10.79
C ASN A 59 13.25 -0.11 11.68
N PHE A 60 12.52 -0.49 12.72
CA PHE A 60 12.07 0.40 13.79
C PHE A 60 12.51 -0.18 15.13
N THR A 61 12.84 0.70 16.08
CA THR A 61 13.14 0.30 17.44
C THR A 61 11.87 0.37 18.27
N ASN A 62 11.61 -0.65 19.07
CA ASN A 62 10.56 -0.61 20.08
C ASN A 62 11.17 -0.16 21.41
N GLU A 63 10.46 0.71 22.13
CA GLU A 63 10.83 1.12 23.51
C GLU A 63 10.01 0.37 24.58
N TRP A 64 9.41 -0.76 24.18
CA TRP A 64 8.67 -1.67 25.05
C TRP A 64 9.51 -2.89 25.42
#